data_AF-A0A7X1TMM9-F1
#
_entry.id   AF-A0A7X1TMM9-F1
#
_cell.length_a   1.000
_cell.length_b   1.000
_cell.length_c   1.000
_cell.angle_alpha   90.00
_cell.angle_beta   90.00
_cell.angle_gamma   90.00
#
_symmetry.space_group_name_H-M   'P 1'
#
loop_
_entity.id
_entity.type
_entity.pdbx_description
1 polymer ?
#
loop_
_entity_poly.entity_id
_entity_poly.type
_entity_poly.pdbx_seq_one_letter_code
_entity_poly.pdbx_strand_id
1 'polypeptide(L)'
;MDPTNADTILRRFFAVSGHTRHPESLLRYERVQSHLRGYLEGVAAARLEGPARDLLDLERQFDAEAPYARLLGARELLHALPEFLAVPQLLPDFHDRLAQISVASRLAQWLCSRRLVQREDSWDDVVLTRAAAEQARRSPAL
;
A
#
# COMPACT_ATOMS: atom_id res chain seq x y z
N MET A 1 5.22 22.34 3.36
CA MET A 1 5.70 21.08 2.74
C MET A 1 4.62 20.66 1.77
N ASP A 2 4.94 20.37 0.51
CA ASP A 2 3.93 19.80 -0.39
C ASP A 2 3.34 18.55 0.28
N PRO A 3 2.01 18.42 0.33
CA PRO A 3 1.39 17.18 0.79
C PRO A 3 1.91 16.07 -0.12
N THR A 4 2.74 15.19 0.43
CA THR A 4 3.32 14.09 -0.35
C THR A 4 2.22 13.07 -0.55
N ASN A 5 1.62 13.05 -1.73
CA ASN A 5 0.60 12.08 -2.09
C ASN A 5 1.16 10.66 -2.20
N ALA A 6 0.25 9.68 -2.18
CA ALA A 6 0.58 8.27 -2.22
C ALA A 6 1.38 7.90 -3.49
N ASP A 7 1.14 8.54 -4.64
CA ASP A 7 1.94 8.28 -5.85
C ASP A 7 3.41 8.66 -5.63
N THR A 8 3.68 9.85 -5.11
CA THR A 8 5.04 10.32 -4.82
C THR A 8 5.73 9.43 -3.79
N ILE A 9 5.00 9.04 -2.74
CA ILE A 9 5.46 8.11 -1.71
C ILE A 9 5.87 6.77 -2.33
N LEU A 10 4.99 6.16 -3.11
CA LEU A 10 5.21 4.84 -3.71
C LEU A 10 6.37 4.88 -4.70
N ARG A 11 6.45 5.90 -5.56
CA ARG A 11 7.58 6.08 -6.48
C ARG A 11 8.92 6.12 -5.73
N ARG A 12 9.00 6.92 -4.66
CA ARG A 12 10.23 7.02 -3.84
C ARG A 12 10.55 5.72 -3.13
N PHE A 13 9.55 5.07 -2.53
CA PHE A 13 9.73 3.81 -1.83
C PHE A 13 10.24 2.69 -2.76
N PHE A 14 9.64 2.54 -3.94
CA PHE A 14 10.03 1.51 -4.90
C PHE A 14 11.37 1.82 -5.58
N ALA A 15 11.67 3.09 -5.86
CA ALA A 15 12.98 3.49 -6.35
C ALA A 15 14.08 3.05 -5.39
N VAL A 16 13.98 3.36 -4.09
CA VAL A 16 14.99 2.96 -3.10
C VAL A 16 15.00 1.44 -2.86
N SER A 17 13.87 0.76 -3.03
CA SER A 17 13.75 -0.68 -2.79
C SER A 17 14.38 -1.58 -3.87
N GLY A 18 14.71 -1.06 -5.06
CA GLY A 18 15.08 -1.86 -6.25
C GLY A 18 16.58 -2.06 -6.52
N HIS A 19 17.49 -1.35 -5.83
CA HIS A 19 18.86 -1.12 -6.32
C HIS A 19 19.83 -2.33 -6.31
N THR A 20 19.47 -3.49 -5.73
CA THR A 20 20.43 -4.59 -5.48
C THR A 20 19.89 -6.00 -5.74
N ARG A 21 18.85 -6.15 -6.56
CA ARG A 21 18.15 -7.44 -6.70
C ARG A 21 18.39 -8.15 -8.03
N HIS A 22 18.39 -9.49 -7.95
CA HIS A 22 18.34 -10.37 -9.13
C HIS A 22 17.09 -10.06 -9.99
N PRO A 23 17.15 -10.29 -11.32
CA PRO A 23 16.05 -9.96 -12.25
C PRO A 23 14.69 -10.53 -11.86
N GLU A 24 14.63 -11.78 -11.41
CA GLU A 24 13.37 -12.41 -10.96
C GLU A 24 12.76 -11.71 -9.74
N SER A 25 13.59 -11.19 -8.84
CA SER A 25 13.12 -10.41 -7.71
C SER A 25 12.62 -9.02 -8.12
N LEU A 26 13.11 -8.45 -9.22
CA LEU A 26 12.59 -7.19 -9.77
C LEU A 26 11.19 -7.40 -10.35
N LEU A 27 11.01 -8.44 -11.17
CA LEU A 27 9.70 -8.79 -11.73
C LEU A 27 8.63 -9.01 -10.65
N ARG A 28 8.99 -9.69 -9.55
CA ARG A 28 8.08 -9.86 -8.41
C ARG A 28 7.70 -8.52 -7.76
N TYR A 29 8.65 -7.60 -7.64
CA TYR A 29 8.38 -6.28 -7.07
C TYR A 29 7.50 -5.43 -7.99
N GLU A 30 7.69 -5.52 -9.29
CA GLU A 30 6.83 -4.87 -10.28
C GLU A 30 5.39 -5.41 -10.19
N ARG A 31 5.22 -6.73 -10.07
CA ARG A 31 3.90 -7.34 -9.86
C ARG A 31 3.25 -6.85 -8.57
N VAL A 32 3.98 -6.84 -7.46
CA VAL A 32 3.46 -6.33 -6.17
C VAL A 32 3.14 -4.83 -6.24
N GLN A 33 3.98 -4.03 -6.92
CA GLN A 33 3.74 -2.61 -7.11
C GLN A 33 2.47 -2.36 -7.92
N SER A 34 2.31 -3.08 -9.04
CA SER A 34 1.12 -3.01 -9.88
C SER A 34 -0.13 -3.42 -9.08
N HIS A 35 -0.04 -4.53 -8.36
CA HIS A 35 -1.13 -5.03 -7.51
C HIS A 35 -1.53 -4.05 -6.41
N LEU A 36 -0.56 -3.46 -5.71
CA LEU A 36 -0.83 -2.45 -4.69
C LEU A 36 -1.54 -1.23 -5.29
N ARG A 37 -1.08 -0.73 -6.44
CA ARG A 37 -1.73 0.42 -7.10
C ARG A 37 -3.15 0.09 -7.53
N GLY A 38 -3.37 -1.08 -8.14
CA GLY A 38 -4.72 -1.53 -8.49
C GLY A 38 -5.64 -1.71 -7.28
N TYR A 39 -5.12 -2.29 -6.20
CA TYR A 39 -5.84 -2.43 -4.94
C TYR A 39 -6.26 -1.07 -4.36
N LEU A 40 -5.37 -0.07 -4.36
CA LEU A 40 -5.65 1.26 -3.84
C LEU A 40 -6.78 1.95 -4.63
N GLU A 41 -6.72 1.90 -5.96
CA GLU A 41 -7.72 2.55 -6.82
C GLU A 41 -9.07 1.83 -6.86
N GLY A 42 -9.07 0.51 -6.64
CA GLY A 42 -10.26 -0.33 -6.65
C GLY A 42 -10.85 -0.54 -5.26
N VAL A 43 -10.20 -1.39 -4.48
CA VAL A 43 -10.74 -1.91 -3.21
C VAL A 43 -10.61 -0.88 -2.09
N ALA A 44 -9.42 -0.31 -1.89
CA ALA A 44 -9.22 0.67 -0.81
C ALA A 44 -10.06 1.93 -1.04
N ALA A 45 -10.10 2.43 -2.27
CA ALA A 45 -10.97 3.54 -2.68
C ALA A 45 -12.46 3.29 -2.39
N ALA A 46 -12.94 2.05 -2.55
CA ALA A 46 -14.31 1.68 -2.25
C ALA A 46 -14.62 1.67 -0.75
N ARG A 47 -13.60 1.62 0.11
CA ARG A 47 -13.72 1.59 1.58
C ARG A 47 -13.41 2.92 2.26
N LEU A 48 -13.07 3.95 1.50
CA LEU A 48 -12.95 5.28 2.06
C LEU A 48 -14.31 5.76 2.57
N GLU A 49 -14.26 6.49 3.68
CA GLU A 49 -15.42 7.11 4.30
C GLU A 49 -15.20 8.61 4.50
N GLY A 50 -16.30 9.34 4.66
CA GLY A 50 -16.28 10.75 5.00
C GLY A 50 -15.57 11.64 3.96
N PRO A 51 -14.85 12.69 4.38
CA PRO A 51 -14.32 13.71 3.47
C PRO A 51 -13.36 13.17 2.40
N ALA A 52 -12.61 12.09 2.70
CA ALA A 52 -11.70 11.47 1.73
C ALA A 52 -12.47 10.78 0.59
N ARG A 53 -13.64 10.20 0.90
CA ARG A 53 -14.52 9.62 -0.11
C ARG A 53 -15.15 10.68 -0.99
N ASP A 54 -15.65 11.76 -0.39
CA ASP A 54 -16.27 12.88 -1.11
C ASP A 54 -15.27 13.53 -2.09
N LEU A 55 -14.04 13.74 -1.65
CA LEU A 55 -12.97 14.28 -2.48
C LEU A 55 -12.63 13.35 -3.65
N LEU A 56 -12.57 12.04 -3.40
CA LEU A 56 -12.28 11.06 -4.45
C LEU A 56 -13.40 10.99 -5.49
N ASP A 57 -14.66 11.00 -5.05
CA ASP A 57 -15.81 10.98 -5.94
C ASP A 57 -15.97 12.29 -6.74
N LEU A 58 -15.49 13.42 -6.19
CA LEU A 58 -15.35 14.66 -6.94
C LEU A 58 -14.27 14.56 -8.02
N GLU A 59 -13.06 14.11 -7.68
CA GLU A 59 -11.94 14.01 -8.65
C GLU A 59 -12.26 13.03 -9.79
N ARG A 60 -13.01 11.96 -9.52
CA ARG A 60 -13.47 11.00 -10.54
C ARG A 60 -14.37 11.63 -11.61
N GLN A 61 -15.05 12.73 -11.32
CA GLN A 61 -15.89 13.44 -12.30
C GLN A 61 -15.06 14.12 -13.40
N PHE A 62 -13.75 14.25 -13.21
CA PHE A 62 -12.83 14.89 -14.14
C PHE A 62 -11.96 13.88 -14.90
N ASP A 63 -12.36 12.60 -14.98
CA ASP A 63 -11.62 11.50 -15.63
C ASP A 63 -10.14 11.43 -15.22
N ALA A 64 -9.87 11.71 -13.94
CA ALA A 64 -8.52 11.68 -13.41
C ALA A 64 -7.98 10.25 -13.41
N GLU A 65 -6.80 10.05 -14.03
CA GLU A 65 -6.05 8.81 -13.85
C GLU A 65 -5.53 8.70 -12.41
N ALA A 66 -5.73 7.52 -11.80
CA ALA A 66 -5.26 7.18 -10.45
C ALA A 66 -5.61 8.20 -9.35
N PRO A 67 -6.92 8.50 -9.15
CA PRO A 67 -7.37 9.56 -8.24
C PRO A 67 -6.97 9.28 -6.79
N TYR A 68 -6.96 8.02 -6.34
CA TYR A 68 -6.55 7.69 -4.97
C TYR A 68 -5.08 8.07 -4.76
N ALA A 69 -4.20 7.63 -5.67
CA ALA A 69 -2.78 7.84 -5.54
C ALA A 69 -2.39 9.34 -5.61
N ARG A 70 -3.16 10.14 -6.34
CA ARG A 70 -2.92 11.58 -6.51
C ARG A 70 -3.42 12.42 -5.33
N LEU A 71 -4.55 12.05 -4.74
CA LEU A 71 -5.22 12.84 -3.69
C LEU A 71 -4.81 12.45 -2.28
N LEU A 72 -4.64 11.15 -2.02
CA LEU A 72 -4.49 10.66 -0.66
C LEU A 72 -3.03 10.58 -0.23
N GLY A 73 -2.81 10.60 1.08
CA GLY A 73 -1.49 10.74 1.68
C GLY A 73 -0.95 9.46 2.31
N ALA A 74 0.09 9.64 3.11
CA ALA A 74 0.75 8.56 3.84
C ALA A 74 -0.17 7.84 4.84
N ARG A 75 -1.13 8.56 5.43
CA ARG A 75 -2.06 8.01 6.42
C ARG A 75 -3.01 7.00 5.78
N GLU A 76 -3.69 7.40 4.71
CA GLU A 76 -4.63 6.52 4.00
C GLU A 76 -3.89 5.33 3.39
N LEU A 77 -2.68 5.55 2.87
CA LEU A 77 -1.83 4.48 2.39
C LEU A 77 -1.50 3.46 3.49
N LEU A 78 -1.12 3.91 4.68
CA LEU A 78 -0.81 3.03 5.81
C LEU A 78 -2.07 2.28 6.28
N HIS A 79 -3.20 2.97 6.39
CA HIS A 79 -4.47 2.41 6.80
C HIS A 79 -4.97 1.30 5.86
N ALA A 80 -4.61 1.36 4.59
CA ALA A 80 -4.99 0.35 3.59
C ALA A 80 -4.12 -0.93 3.64
N LEU A 81 -2.93 -0.89 4.26
CA LEU A 81 -1.99 -2.03 4.23
C LEU A 81 -2.48 -3.30 4.95
N PRO A 82 -3.19 -3.25 6.09
CA PRO A 82 -3.68 -4.45 6.76
C PRO A 82 -4.61 -5.27 5.86
N GLU A 83 -5.50 -4.59 5.14
CA GLU A 83 -6.45 -5.27 4.26
C GLU A 83 -5.83 -5.70 2.92
N PHE A 84 -4.84 -4.95 2.43
CA PHE A 84 -3.99 -5.43 1.33
C PHE A 84 -3.29 -6.76 1.64
N LEU A 85 -3.08 -7.08 2.92
CA LEU A 85 -2.50 -8.34 3.39
C LEU A 85 -3.55 -9.40 3.75
N ALA A 86 -4.84 -9.10 3.60
CA ALA A 86 -5.91 -10.07 3.83
C ALA A 86 -6.02 -11.06 2.67
N VAL A 87 -6.51 -12.27 2.96
CA VAL A 87 -6.59 -13.40 2.01
C VAL A 87 -7.16 -13.04 0.63
N PRO A 88 -8.26 -12.27 0.50
CA PRO A 88 -8.81 -11.91 -0.81
C PRO A 88 -7.87 -11.09 -1.70
N GLN A 89 -6.87 -10.43 -1.09
CA GLN A 89 -5.91 -9.55 -1.76
C GLN A 89 -4.52 -10.16 -1.86
N LEU A 90 -4.29 -11.36 -1.31
CA LEU A 90 -2.98 -12.01 -1.42
C LEU A 90 -2.76 -12.54 -2.82
N LEU A 91 -1.56 -12.31 -3.37
CA LEU A 91 -1.16 -12.90 -4.63
C LEU A 91 -1.20 -14.44 -4.52
N PRO A 92 -1.67 -15.12 -5.57
CA PRO A 92 -1.88 -16.57 -5.55
C PRO A 92 -0.56 -17.34 -5.54
N ASP A 93 0.44 -16.84 -6.30
CA ASP A 93 1.78 -17.42 -6.30
C ASP A 93 2.48 -17.23 -4.95
N PHE A 94 3.12 -18.28 -4.47
CA PHE A 94 3.77 -18.31 -3.16
C PHE A 94 4.89 -17.26 -3.03
N HIS A 95 5.74 -17.15 -4.06
CA HIS A 95 6.88 -16.24 -4.04
C HIS A 95 6.46 -14.78 -4.18
N ASP A 96 5.40 -14.51 -4.93
CA ASP A 96 4.76 -13.21 -5.05
C ASP A 96 4.07 -12.81 -3.74
N ARG A 97 3.39 -13.73 -3.07
CA ARG A 97 2.79 -13.50 -1.74
C ARG A 97 3.83 -13.12 -0.70
N LEU A 98 4.96 -13.82 -0.65
CA LEU A 98 6.07 -13.46 0.25
C LEU A 98 6.64 -12.08 -0.09
N ALA A 99 6.75 -11.75 -1.38
CA ALA A 99 7.18 -10.43 -1.82
C ALA A 99 6.17 -9.34 -1.40
N GLN A 100 4.87 -9.59 -1.54
CA GLN A 100 3.80 -8.71 -1.10
C GLN A 100 3.87 -8.42 0.40
N ILE A 101 3.98 -9.46 1.23
CA ILE A 101 4.11 -9.34 2.68
C ILE A 101 5.35 -8.51 3.06
N SER A 102 6.49 -8.80 2.42
CA SER A 102 7.74 -8.06 2.63
C SER A 102 7.64 -6.59 2.19
N VAL A 103 6.98 -6.32 1.07
CA VAL A 103 6.74 -4.95 0.57
C VAL A 103 5.85 -4.16 1.51
N ALA A 104 4.69 -4.68 1.90
CA ALA A 104 3.78 -3.99 2.79
C ALA A 104 4.43 -3.70 4.15
N SER A 105 5.13 -4.68 4.73
CA SER A 105 5.84 -4.50 6.01
C SER A 105 6.91 -3.41 5.93
N ARG A 106 7.73 -3.42 4.86
CA ARG A 106 8.78 -2.41 4.67
C ARG A 106 8.21 -1.04 4.34
N LEU A 107 7.08 -0.97 3.63
CA LEU A 107 6.39 0.28 3.35
C LEU A 107 5.87 0.92 4.64
N ALA A 108 5.16 0.16 5.49
CA ALA A 108 4.71 0.64 6.80
C ALA A 108 5.88 1.19 7.63
N GLN A 109 6.97 0.41 7.74
CA GLN A 109 8.17 0.85 8.44
C GLN A 109 8.81 2.11 7.81
N TRP A 110 8.82 2.20 6.49
CA TRP A 110 9.36 3.35 5.77
C TRP A 110 8.56 4.62 6.04
N LEU A 111 7.22 4.54 6.01
CA LEU A 111 6.32 5.66 6.35
C LEU A 111 6.57 6.19 7.77
N CYS A 112 6.71 5.28 8.74
CA CYS A 112 7.02 5.64 10.12
C CYS A 112 8.42 6.25 10.26
N SER A 113 9.46 5.61 9.70
CA SER A 113 10.84 6.08 9.82
C SER A 113 11.08 7.45 9.19
N ARG A 114 10.35 7.78 8.12
CA ARG A 114 10.38 9.08 7.45
C ARG A 114 9.47 10.12 8.10
N ARG A 115 8.77 9.79 9.19
CA ARG A 115 7.78 10.63 9.87
C ARG A 115 6.70 11.18 8.92
N LEU A 116 6.33 10.37 7.92
CA LEU A 116 5.25 10.72 6.99
C LEU A 116 3.87 10.48 7.61
N VAL A 117 3.81 9.67 8.67
CA VAL A 117 2.65 9.48 9.54
C VAL A 117 3.03 9.90 10.96
N GLN A 118 2.10 10.53 11.68
CA GLN A 118 2.27 10.84 13.09
C GLN A 118 2.06 9.58 13.91
N ARG A 119 2.90 9.36 14.92
CA ARG A 119 2.95 8.07 15.63
C ARG A 119 1.73 7.89 16.52
N GLU A 120 1.20 8.97 17.10
CA GLU A 120 0.02 8.91 17.96
C GLU A 120 -1.25 8.49 17.18
N ASP A 121 -1.41 8.96 15.94
CA ASP A 121 -2.63 8.73 15.15
C ASP A 121 -2.60 7.47 14.27
N SER A 122 -1.43 6.82 14.13
CA SER A 122 -1.22 5.73 13.18
C SER A 122 -0.65 4.47 13.81
N TRP A 123 -0.53 4.43 15.14
CA TRP A 123 0.01 3.28 15.86
C TRP A 123 -0.80 2.01 15.61
N ASP A 124 -2.13 2.12 15.63
CA ASP A 124 -3.04 0.99 15.42
C ASP A 124 -2.86 0.39 14.02
N ASP A 125 -2.76 1.21 12.98
CA ASP A 125 -2.55 0.73 11.61
C ASP A 125 -1.20 0.01 11.44
N VAL A 126 -0.15 0.46 12.15
CA VAL A 126 1.16 -0.22 12.15
C VAL A 126 1.05 -1.59 12.82
N VAL A 127 0.37 -1.67 13.97
CA VAL A 127 0.15 -2.93 14.69
C VAL A 127 -0.70 -3.89 13.84
N LEU A 128 -1.79 -3.40 13.25
CA LEU A 128 -2.66 -4.16 12.37
C LEU A 128 -1.93 -4.65 11.13
N THR A 129 -1.10 -3.82 10.50
CA THR A 129 -0.30 -4.23 9.33
C THR A 129 0.65 -5.35 9.70
N ARG A 130 1.31 -5.25 10.87
CA ARG A 130 2.20 -6.30 11.36
C ARG A 130 1.44 -7.58 11.67
N ALA A 131 0.29 -7.50 12.32
CA ALA A 131 -0.56 -8.66 12.62
C ALA A 131 -1.05 -9.34 11.33
N ALA A 132 -1.52 -8.55 10.35
CA ALA A 132 -1.94 -9.04 9.04
C ALA A 132 -0.78 -9.72 8.28
N ALA A 133 0.43 -9.17 8.37
CA ALA A 133 1.62 -9.78 7.79
C ALA A 133 1.93 -11.16 8.41
N GLU A 134 1.84 -11.29 9.72
CA GLU A 134 2.04 -12.58 10.41
C GLU A 134 0.93 -13.58 10.07
N GLN A 135 -0.32 -13.13 9.98
CA GLN A 135 -1.44 -13.97 9.59
C GLN A 135 -1.29 -14.48 8.15
N ALA A 136 -0.95 -13.59 7.21
CA ALA A 136 -0.75 -13.93 5.81
C ALA A 136 0.37 -14.96 5.58
N ARG A 137 1.40 -14.98 6.45
CA ARG A 137 2.45 -16.01 6.43
C ARG A 137 1.97 -17.38 6.88
N ARG A 138 0.95 -17.43 7.75
CA ARG A 138 0.39 -18.66 8.32
C ARG A 138 -0.75 -19.23 7.48
N SER A 139 -1.37 -18.40 6.64
CA SER A 139 -2.49 -18.83 5.78
C SER A 139 -2.00 -19.78 4.67
N PRO A 140 -2.56 -21.01 4.58
CA PRO A 140 -2.29 -21.89 3.44
C PRO A 140 -2.78 -21.22 2.15
N ALA A 141 -2.11 -21.50 1.02
CA ALA A 141 -2.63 -21.08 -0.28
C ALA A 141 -3.98 -21.76 -0.53
N LEU A 142 -5.02 -20.94 -0.74
CA LEU A 142 -6.29 -21.40 -1.30
C LEU A 142 -6.10 -21.72 -2.78
#